data_AF-A0AAD4ESC6-F1
#
_entry.id   AF-A0AAD4ESC6-F1
#
_cell.length_a   1.000
_cell.length_b   1.000
_cell.length_c   1.000
_cell.angle_alpha   90.00
_cell.angle_beta   90.00
_cell.angle_gamma   90.00
#
_symmetry.space_group_name_H-M   'P 1'
#
loop_
_entity.id
_entity.type
_entity.pdbx_description
1 polymer ?
#
loop_
_entity_poly.entity_id
_entity_poly.type
_entity_poly.pdbx_seq_one_letter_code
_entity_poly.pdbx_strand_id
1 'polypeptide(L)'
;MPAKRSAASAPSRAKKRPSTDAEDGPNTSDTSVTNEAHPPIPRSKRWAPVSGSANADMATRWRRRNPNKKPKNSGKLKRGKCDAARHASATSPSEHPDHIWKLSAAGKDKFFTQRIYVSLRSPDNFGMYTFNDHEGYGVLEVLQNLILDFEEAAGNYKEQWAVCEALAFFLSDESSGIVTQIDDGEGVDAIYQLIGRLFMSILAQLEQEKLLAKDSEIKSLGLIMALFMDFAVNSRDYGLLEDSKTESLGPAKDKKKWDPHAFENQILAYARKYDIELVGPSSALDTIDEADADVDLPVPESNTGKADPFGFAMALKKYIKDYGGATAFMAQNNKPLTPIGGDSLDITTWTSAKRKSKAFDKKDPLGKAELKALKEGMVMQLG
;
A
#
# COMPACT_ATOMS: atom_id res chain seq x y z
N MET A 1 29.42 -45.89 -57.97
CA MET A 1 28.93 -44.68 -57.28
C MET A 1 29.50 -44.65 -55.87
N PRO A 2 30.60 -43.93 -55.58
CA PRO A 2 31.29 -44.04 -54.29
C PRO A 2 31.10 -42.86 -53.32
N ALA A 3 30.89 -43.26 -52.07
CA ALA A 3 31.11 -42.69 -50.72
C ALA A 3 31.73 -41.30 -50.48
N LYS A 4 31.25 -40.67 -49.38
CA LYS A 4 31.98 -39.95 -48.27
C LYS A 4 30.93 -39.15 -47.44
N ARG A 5 31.02 -38.89 -46.13
CA ARG A 5 31.93 -39.24 -45.01
C ARG A 5 31.23 -38.76 -43.71
N SER A 6 31.59 -39.37 -42.58
CA SER A 6 31.18 -39.04 -41.20
C SER A 6 32.28 -38.31 -40.40
N ALA A 7 31.91 -37.90 -39.17
CA ALA A 7 32.72 -37.43 -38.01
C ALA A 7 33.14 -35.94 -38.02
N ALA A 8 33.24 -35.21 -36.89
CA ALA A 8 33.71 -35.64 -35.56
C ALA A 8 33.24 -34.73 -34.40
N SER A 9 33.23 -35.35 -33.20
CA SER A 9 33.08 -34.79 -31.85
C SER A 9 34.39 -34.21 -31.29
N ALA A 10 34.31 -33.32 -30.29
CA ALA A 10 35.43 -32.97 -29.40
C ALA A 10 34.96 -32.80 -27.93
N PRO A 11 35.83 -32.98 -26.92
CA PRO A 11 35.47 -33.62 -25.65
C PRO A 11 35.60 -32.75 -24.38
N SER A 12 35.00 -33.27 -23.30
CA SER A 12 35.15 -32.89 -21.89
C SER A 12 36.53 -33.21 -21.30
N ARG A 13 37.06 -32.41 -20.35
CA ARG A 13 37.64 -32.94 -19.09
C ARG A 13 37.93 -31.86 -18.02
N ALA A 14 37.98 -32.36 -16.79
CA ALA A 14 37.87 -31.70 -15.50
C ALA A 14 39.17 -31.20 -14.84
N LYS A 15 38.94 -30.32 -13.84
CA LYS A 15 39.60 -30.10 -12.53
C LYS A 15 41.07 -30.49 -12.31
N LYS A 16 41.83 -29.53 -11.77
CA LYS A 16 42.89 -29.72 -10.76
C LYS A 16 42.90 -28.56 -9.75
N ARG A 17 42.91 -28.90 -8.45
CA ARG A 17 43.42 -28.10 -7.30
C ARG A 17 44.84 -28.62 -6.97
N PRO A 18 45.72 -27.84 -6.32
CA PRO A 18 45.91 -27.86 -4.84
C PRO A 18 46.10 -26.44 -4.21
N SER A 19 45.69 -26.15 -2.96
CA SER A 19 46.43 -26.25 -1.65
C SER A 19 47.60 -25.24 -1.55
N THR A 20 47.97 -24.57 -0.44
CA THR A 20 47.57 -24.49 0.99
C THR A 20 48.35 -23.29 1.60
N ASP A 21 47.74 -22.65 2.61
CA ASP A 21 48.32 -22.01 3.82
C ASP A 21 49.47 -20.98 3.78
N ALA A 22 49.22 -19.80 4.38
CA ALA A 22 50.07 -19.19 5.41
C ALA A 22 49.37 -17.97 6.06
N GLU A 23 49.35 -17.94 7.39
CA GLU A 23 48.92 -16.86 8.28
C GLU A 23 49.99 -15.75 8.38
N ASP A 24 49.56 -14.50 8.57
CA ASP A 24 50.10 -13.54 9.55
C ASP A 24 49.34 -12.20 9.45
N GLY A 25 48.79 -11.71 10.56
CA GLY A 25 48.30 -10.33 10.71
C GLY A 25 49.32 -9.45 11.45
N PRO A 26 48.94 -8.27 11.98
CA PRO A 26 47.98 -7.27 11.50
C PRO A 26 48.71 -5.94 11.20
N ASN A 27 48.17 -5.09 10.32
CA ASN A 27 48.56 -3.68 10.33
C ASN A 27 47.33 -2.77 10.25
N THR A 28 47.22 -1.95 11.28
CA THR A 28 46.19 -0.96 11.53
C THR A 28 46.32 0.25 10.60
N SER A 29 45.21 1.01 10.57
CA SER A 29 45.03 2.33 9.98
C SER A 29 44.95 2.41 8.46
N ASP A 30 43.74 2.29 7.94
CA ASP A 30 43.19 3.45 7.25
C ASP A 30 41.67 3.56 7.43
N THR A 31 41.25 4.72 7.91
CA THR A 31 39.87 5.09 8.21
C THR A 31 39.03 5.13 6.93
N SER A 32 38.46 4.00 6.54
CA SER A 32 37.32 4.00 5.61
C SER A 32 36.06 4.33 6.41
N VAL A 33 35.58 5.56 6.26
CA VAL A 33 34.24 5.96 6.66
C VAL A 33 33.27 5.16 5.80
N THR A 34 32.80 4.02 6.32
CA THR A 34 31.71 3.28 5.70
C THR A 34 30.43 4.09 5.90
N ASN A 35 29.96 4.71 4.82
CA ASN A 35 28.56 5.08 4.69
C ASN A 35 27.77 3.78 4.77
N GLU A 36 27.31 3.40 5.96
CA GLU A 36 26.37 2.29 6.11
C GLU A 36 25.07 2.65 5.40
N ALA A 37 25.00 2.26 4.12
CA ALA A 37 23.77 2.12 3.38
C ALA A 37 22.79 1.31 4.24
N HIS A 38 21.52 1.73 4.25
CA HIS A 38 20.44 1.05 4.95
C HIS A 38 20.59 -0.48 4.81
N PRO A 39 20.53 -1.26 5.91
CA PRO A 39 20.64 -2.71 5.81
C PRO A 39 19.60 -3.22 4.81
N PRO A 40 19.94 -4.17 3.92
CA PRO A 40 19.08 -4.55 2.80
C PRO A 40 17.84 -5.26 3.35
N ILE A 41 16.77 -4.50 3.57
CA ILE A 41 15.43 -5.08 3.64
C ILE A 41 15.16 -5.59 2.21
N PRO A 42 14.88 -6.89 2.01
CA PRO A 42 14.61 -7.40 0.68
C PRO A 42 13.48 -6.60 0.04
N ARG A 43 13.77 -5.99 -1.12
CA ARG A 43 12.74 -5.29 -1.90
C ARG A 43 11.71 -6.32 -2.35
N SER A 44 10.42 -6.01 -2.18
CA SER A 44 9.37 -6.81 -2.80
C SER A 44 9.62 -6.87 -4.31
N LYS A 45 9.34 -8.03 -4.92
CA LYS A 45 9.56 -8.25 -6.36
C LYS A 45 8.69 -7.36 -7.24
N ARG A 46 7.70 -6.66 -6.66
CA ARG A 46 6.83 -5.69 -7.33
C ARG A 46 7.52 -4.37 -7.70
N TRP A 47 8.69 -4.09 -7.13
CA TRP A 47 9.40 -2.83 -7.32
C TRP A 47 10.52 -2.92 -8.35
N ALA A 48 10.68 -1.89 -9.17
CA ALA A 48 11.81 -1.76 -10.07
C ALA A 48 13.15 -1.56 -9.31
N PRO A 49 14.29 -1.91 -9.93
CA PRO A 49 15.61 -1.73 -9.31
C PRO A 49 15.96 -0.28 -8.95
N VAL A 50 15.41 0.70 -9.68
CA VAL A 50 15.53 2.13 -9.37
C VAL A 50 14.12 2.69 -9.40
N SER A 51 13.62 3.08 -8.22
CA SER A 51 12.22 3.45 -8.02
C SER A 51 12.08 4.34 -6.81
N GLY A 52 11.51 5.53 -6.99
CA GLY A 52 11.19 6.45 -5.91
C GLY A 52 10.17 5.85 -4.96
N SER A 53 9.16 5.15 -5.50
CA SER A 53 8.19 4.39 -4.69
C SER A 53 8.88 3.33 -3.84
N ALA A 54 9.79 2.54 -4.41
CA ALA A 54 10.52 1.53 -3.65
C ALA A 54 11.38 2.15 -2.54
N ASN A 55 12.01 3.29 -2.79
CA ASN A 55 12.80 3.99 -1.78
C ASN A 55 11.92 4.50 -0.63
N ALA A 56 10.74 5.04 -0.94
CA ALA A 56 9.77 5.49 0.06
C ALA A 56 9.18 4.33 0.88
N ASP A 57 8.81 3.21 0.24
CA ASP A 57 8.38 1.96 0.91
C ASP A 57 9.44 1.50 1.92
N MET A 58 10.68 1.43 1.45
CA MET A 58 11.83 0.97 2.23
C MET A 58 12.12 1.89 3.41
N ALA A 59 12.07 3.20 3.22
CA ALA A 59 12.25 4.17 4.30
C ALA A 59 11.18 3.99 5.40
N THR A 60 9.93 3.75 5.01
CA THR A 60 8.82 3.50 5.92
C THR A 60 8.93 2.15 6.62
N ARG A 61 9.27 1.07 5.91
CA ARG A 61 9.57 -0.25 6.51
C ARG A 61 10.74 -0.16 7.49
N TRP A 62 11.78 0.61 7.17
CA TRP A 62 12.94 0.81 8.04
C TRP A 62 12.59 1.56 9.33
N ARG A 63 11.82 2.66 9.23
CA ARG A 63 11.37 3.43 10.41
C ARG A 63 10.51 2.57 11.34
N ARG A 64 9.59 1.77 10.80
CA ARG A 64 8.77 0.83 11.58
C ARG A 64 9.61 -0.20 12.34
N ARG A 65 10.64 -0.78 11.72
CA ARG A 65 11.56 -1.73 12.37
C ARG A 65 12.53 -1.07 13.35
N ASN A 66 12.73 0.25 13.26
CA ASN A 66 13.71 0.98 14.06
C ASN A 66 13.13 2.29 14.62
N PRO A 67 12.05 2.25 15.43
CA PRO A 67 11.34 3.45 15.86
C PRO A 67 12.21 4.43 16.66
N ASN A 68 13.26 3.93 17.33
CA ASN A 68 14.18 4.74 18.14
C ASN A 68 15.42 5.25 17.38
N LYS A 69 15.58 4.91 16.09
CA LYS A 69 16.76 5.34 15.31
C LYS A 69 16.37 6.45 14.34
N LYS A 70 17.13 7.55 14.38
CA LYS A 70 17.02 8.61 13.36
C LYS A 70 17.78 8.19 12.10
N PRO A 71 17.20 8.35 10.90
CA PRO A 71 17.93 8.11 9.65
C PRO A 71 19.06 9.13 9.50
N LYS A 72 20.30 8.65 9.31
CA LYS A 72 21.52 9.49 9.26
C LYS A 72 21.59 10.42 8.03
N ASN A 73 20.70 10.29 7.06
CA ASN A 73 20.64 11.11 5.84
C ASN A 73 19.46 12.11 5.78
N SER A 74 18.79 12.38 6.91
CA SER A 74 17.91 13.56 6.96
C SER A 74 18.78 14.81 6.97
N GLY A 75 18.94 15.46 5.81
CA GLY A 75 19.46 16.82 5.74
C GLY A 75 18.76 17.67 6.80
N LYS A 76 19.52 18.54 7.50
CA LYS A 76 19.04 19.37 8.60
C LYS A 76 17.87 20.27 8.13
N LEU A 77 16.66 19.73 8.10
CA LEU A 77 15.45 20.53 8.17
C LEU A 77 15.41 21.07 9.60
N LYS A 78 15.75 22.36 9.73
CA LYS A 78 15.49 23.10 10.96
C LYS A 78 14.01 22.90 11.27
N ARG A 79 13.71 22.22 12.38
CA ARG A 79 12.37 22.27 12.97
C ARG A 79 12.07 23.74 13.23
N GLY A 80 11.28 24.36 12.36
CA GLY A 80 10.59 25.60 12.68
C GLY A 80 9.78 25.33 13.95
N LYS A 81 9.72 26.31 14.85
CA LYS A 81 8.81 26.23 15.99
C LYS A 81 7.41 26.03 15.40
N CYS A 82 6.81 24.86 15.64
CA CYS A 82 5.41 24.65 15.34
C CYS A 82 4.63 25.53 16.32
N ASP A 83 3.94 26.54 15.80
CA ASP A 83 2.91 27.22 16.58
C ASP A 83 1.87 26.18 16.96
N ALA A 84 1.72 25.95 18.26
CA ALA A 84 0.93 24.88 18.87
C ALA A 84 -0.56 24.89 18.50
N ALA A 85 -1.01 25.88 17.72
CA ALA A 85 -2.41 26.08 17.36
C ALA A 85 -2.82 25.52 15.98
N ARG A 86 -1.89 25.03 15.13
CA ARG A 86 -2.27 24.65 13.74
C ARG A 86 -1.80 23.32 13.18
N HIS A 87 -0.98 22.54 13.87
CA HIS A 87 -0.60 21.20 13.38
C HIS A 87 -0.47 20.19 14.53
N ALA A 88 -1.55 19.46 14.80
CA ALA A 88 -1.64 18.31 15.70
C ALA A 88 -0.91 17.07 15.15
N SER A 89 0.28 17.22 14.57
CA SER A 89 0.99 16.12 13.89
C SER A 89 2.09 15.48 14.73
N ALA A 90 2.28 15.85 16.00
CA ALA A 90 3.42 15.34 16.78
C ALA A 90 3.16 15.13 18.29
N THR A 91 1.91 14.97 18.71
CA THR A 91 1.57 14.77 20.12
C THR A 91 1.10 13.35 20.36
N SER A 92 1.54 12.72 21.45
CA SER A 92 1.13 11.35 21.76
C SER A 92 -0.35 11.32 22.15
N PRO A 93 -1.06 10.20 21.95
CA PRO A 93 -2.43 10.05 22.45
C PRO A 93 -2.57 10.26 23.96
N SER A 94 -1.48 10.14 24.74
CA SER A 94 -1.48 10.43 26.18
C SER A 94 -1.43 11.93 26.50
N GLU A 95 -0.97 12.77 25.58
CA GLU A 95 -0.94 14.23 25.74
C GLU A 95 -2.30 14.87 25.39
N HIS A 96 -3.08 14.22 24.52
CA HIS A 96 -4.45 14.63 24.17
C HIS A 96 -5.38 13.42 24.12
N PRO A 97 -5.77 12.85 25.28
CA PRO A 97 -6.59 11.64 25.34
C PRO A 97 -7.95 11.80 24.65
N ASP A 98 -8.47 13.03 24.66
CA ASP A 98 -9.79 13.38 24.12
C ASP A 98 -9.76 13.74 22.63
N HIS A 99 -8.57 13.78 21.99
CA HIS A 99 -8.47 14.12 20.58
C HIS A 99 -8.96 12.97 19.70
N ILE A 100 -9.97 13.21 18.88
CA ILE A 100 -10.59 12.17 18.05
C ILE A 100 -9.67 11.61 16.97
N TRP A 101 -8.76 12.43 16.41
CA TRP A 101 -7.84 12.00 15.36
C TRP A 101 -6.66 11.23 15.94
N LYS A 102 -6.86 9.92 16.10
CA LYS A 102 -5.86 8.97 16.60
C LYS A 102 -5.35 8.11 15.45
N LEU A 103 -4.03 8.04 15.32
CA LEU A 103 -3.35 7.25 14.30
C LEU A 103 -2.07 6.66 14.89
N SER A 104 -1.78 5.39 14.64
CA SER A 104 -0.48 4.85 15.02
C SER A 104 0.64 5.53 14.22
N ALA A 105 1.86 5.57 14.78
CA ALA A 105 3.01 6.08 14.04
C ALA A 105 3.25 5.29 12.73
N ALA A 106 2.95 3.99 12.73
CA ALA A 106 3.08 3.13 11.56
C ALA A 106 2.04 3.47 10.48
N GLY A 107 0.77 3.65 10.86
CA GLY A 107 -0.31 4.07 9.97
C GLY A 107 -0.04 5.46 9.39
N LYS A 108 0.39 6.40 10.23
CA LYS A 108 0.78 7.75 9.81
C LYS A 108 1.89 7.74 8.77
N ASP A 109 3.00 7.08 9.05
CA ASP A 109 4.11 6.99 8.11
C ASP A 109 3.68 6.35 6.79
N LYS A 110 2.82 5.34 6.84
CA LYS A 110 2.32 4.65 5.66
C LYS A 110 1.35 5.52 4.86
N PHE A 111 0.48 6.30 5.49
CA PHE A 111 -0.36 7.31 4.85
C PHE A 111 0.47 8.36 4.09
N PHE A 112 1.44 9.00 4.75
CA PHE A 112 2.31 9.99 4.09
C PHE A 112 3.13 9.38 2.94
N THR A 113 3.44 8.09 3.02
CA THR A 113 4.09 7.37 1.90
C THR A 113 3.20 7.31 0.67
N GLN A 114 1.88 7.21 0.82
CA GLN A 114 0.95 7.17 -0.33
C GLN A 114 0.93 8.50 -1.08
N ARG A 115 0.97 9.63 -0.36
CA ARG A 115 1.11 10.96 -0.98
C ARG A 115 2.38 11.08 -1.81
N ILE A 116 3.48 10.50 -1.33
CA ILE A 116 4.72 10.40 -2.12
C ILE A 116 4.46 9.57 -3.37
N TYR A 117 3.84 8.39 -3.26
CA TYR A 117 3.58 7.54 -4.42
C TYR A 117 2.72 8.21 -5.49
N VAL A 118 1.67 8.94 -5.09
CA VAL A 118 0.83 9.70 -6.03
C VAL A 118 1.64 10.80 -6.69
N SER A 119 2.45 11.55 -5.93
CA SER A 119 3.28 12.62 -6.49
C SER A 119 4.25 12.12 -7.57
N LEU A 120 4.78 10.91 -7.43
CA LEU A 120 5.68 10.28 -8.40
C LEU A 120 4.96 9.74 -9.65
N ARG A 121 3.63 9.71 -9.63
CA ARG A 121 2.76 9.25 -10.71
C ARG A 121 2.03 10.39 -11.42
N SER A 122 2.04 11.60 -10.87
CA SER A 122 1.47 12.78 -11.55
C SER A 122 2.44 13.30 -12.63
N PRO A 123 2.09 13.28 -13.92
CA PRO A 123 2.93 13.84 -14.99
C PRO A 123 3.20 15.34 -14.82
N ASP A 124 2.28 16.07 -14.21
CA ASP A 124 2.37 17.52 -13.99
C ASP A 124 3.53 17.88 -13.06
N ASN A 125 3.78 17.06 -12.03
CA ASN A 125 4.95 17.21 -11.15
C ASN A 125 6.30 17.08 -11.87
N PHE A 126 6.30 16.56 -13.10
CA PHE A 126 7.49 16.42 -13.94
C PHE A 126 7.46 17.31 -15.18
N GLY A 127 6.46 18.18 -15.35
CA GLY A 127 6.31 18.99 -16.56
C GLY A 127 6.17 18.12 -17.82
N MET A 128 5.37 17.07 -17.71
CA MET A 128 5.16 16.07 -18.76
C MET A 128 3.68 15.91 -19.10
N TYR A 129 3.40 15.48 -20.31
CA TYR A 129 2.12 14.87 -20.67
C TYR A 129 2.34 13.43 -21.13
N THR A 130 1.60 12.50 -20.58
CA THR A 130 1.70 11.07 -20.90
C THR A 130 0.48 10.59 -21.67
N PHE A 131 -0.67 10.53 -20.99
CA PHE A 131 -2.03 10.29 -21.45
C PHE A 131 -3.00 10.80 -20.38
N ASN A 132 -4.28 11.03 -20.73
CA ASN A 132 -5.26 11.71 -19.86
C ASN A 132 -5.37 11.10 -18.45
N ASP A 133 -5.47 9.78 -18.37
CA ASP A 133 -5.83 9.11 -17.11
C ASP A 133 -4.60 8.62 -16.33
N HIS A 134 -3.39 9.08 -16.68
CA HIS A 134 -2.16 8.55 -16.09
C HIS A 134 -2.17 8.67 -14.58
N GLU A 135 -2.53 9.85 -14.06
CA GLU A 135 -2.55 10.08 -12.62
C GLU A 135 -3.60 9.20 -11.93
N GLY A 136 -4.81 9.08 -12.48
CA GLY A 136 -5.87 8.23 -11.94
C GLY A 136 -5.48 6.75 -11.92
N TYR A 137 -4.93 6.21 -13.01
CA TYR A 137 -4.37 4.86 -13.02
C TYR A 137 -3.16 4.72 -12.07
N GLY A 138 -2.44 5.82 -11.86
CA GLY A 138 -1.38 5.90 -10.87
C GLY A 138 -1.92 5.71 -9.45
N VAL A 139 -3.00 6.40 -9.09
CA VAL A 139 -3.69 6.23 -7.81
C VAL A 139 -4.24 4.81 -7.68
N LEU A 140 -4.79 4.22 -8.75
CA LEU A 140 -5.20 2.82 -8.75
C LEU A 140 -4.04 1.88 -8.40
N GLU A 141 -2.85 2.08 -8.97
CA GLU A 141 -1.65 1.31 -8.64
C GLU A 141 -1.23 1.48 -7.16
N VAL A 142 -1.43 2.67 -6.58
CA VAL A 142 -1.19 2.95 -5.15
C VAL A 142 -2.17 2.18 -4.25
N LEU A 143 -3.47 2.20 -4.56
CA LEU A 143 -4.49 1.42 -3.85
C LEU A 143 -4.19 -0.09 -3.93
N GLN A 144 -3.86 -0.59 -5.11
CA GLN A 144 -3.45 -1.99 -5.31
C GLN A 144 -2.24 -2.36 -4.46
N ASN A 145 -1.24 -1.47 -4.36
CA ASN A 145 -0.07 -1.69 -3.49
C ASN A 145 -0.44 -1.74 -1.99
N LEU A 146 -1.41 -0.93 -1.53
CA LEU A 146 -1.90 -1.00 -0.15
C LEU A 146 -2.58 -2.35 0.13
N ILE A 147 -3.41 -2.84 -0.78
CA ILE A 147 -4.06 -4.16 -0.68
C ILE A 147 -3.02 -5.29 -0.63
N LEU A 148 -1.97 -5.21 -1.46
CA LEU A 148 -0.87 -6.17 -1.42
C LEU A 148 -0.05 -6.09 -0.12
N ASP A 149 0.17 -4.89 0.43
CA ASP A 149 0.83 -4.75 1.73
C ASP A 149 0.00 -5.36 2.87
N PHE A 150 -1.34 -5.30 2.79
CA PHE A 150 -2.22 -5.98 3.75
C PHE A 150 -2.08 -7.50 3.67
N GLU A 151 -2.11 -8.06 2.46
CA GLU A 151 -1.92 -9.51 2.23
C GLU A 151 -0.52 -9.98 2.66
N GLU A 152 0.53 -9.20 2.36
CA GLU A 152 1.90 -9.47 2.81
C GLU A 152 2.03 -9.47 4.35
N ALA A 153 1.17 -8.71 5.04
CA ALA A 153 1.12 -8.61 6.49
C ALA A 153 0.21 -9.68 7.15
N ALA A 154 -0.35 -10.62 6.39
CA ALA A 154 -1.25 -11.64 6.91
C ALA A 154 -0.64 -12.39 8.11
N GLY A 155 -1.40 -12.47 9.21
CA GLY A 155 -0.95 -13.05 10.48
C GLY A 155 -0.23 -12.05 11.40
N ASN A 156 -0.15 -10.78 11.02
CA ASN A 156 0.34 -9.68 11.86
C ASN A 156 -0.69 -8.55 11.86
N TYR A 157 -1.67 -8.61 12.77
CA TYR A 157 -2.76 -7.63 12.84
C TYR A 157 -2.25 -6.20 13.02
N LYS A 158 -1.09 -5.97 13.67
CA LYS A 158 -0.55 -4.61 13.86
C LYS A 158 -0.08 -4.02 12.52
N GLU A 159 0.53 -4.83 11.66
CA GLU A 159 0.93 -4.39 10.33
C GLU A 159 -0.28 -4.25 9.40
N GLN A 160 -1.24 -5.17 9.46
CA GLN A 160 -2.51 -5.06 8.72
C GLN A 160 -3.31 -3.84 9.13
N TRP A 161 -3.44 -3.58 10.43
CA TRP A 161 -4.14 -2.41 10.96
C TRP A 161 -3.45 -1.10 10.56
N ALA A 162 -2.11 -1.05 10.55
CA ALA A 162 -1.38 0.10 10.02
C ALA A 162 -1.66 0.34 8.52
N VAL A 163 -1.99 -0.71 7.75
CA VAL A 163 -2.48 -0.56 6.37
C VAL A 163 -3.90 0.00 6.34
N CYS A 164 -4.81 -0.50 7.17
CA CYS A 164 -6.19 0.02 7.27
C CYS A 164 -6.23 1.49 7.71
N GLU A 165 -5.41 1.85 8.70
CA GLU A 165 -5.18 3.23 9.12
C GLU A 165 -4.71 4.11 7.95
N ALA A 166 -3.75 3.63 7.16
CA ALA A 166 -3.26 4.38 6.01
C ALA A 166 -4.30 4.48 4.88
N LEU A 167 -5.06 3.41 4.63
CA LEU A 167 -6.14 3.38 3.64
C LEU A 167 -7.23 4.37 4.00
N ALA A 168 -7.76 4.33 5.24
CA ALA A 168 -8.83 5.22 5.67
C ALA A 168 -8.46 6.70 5.49
N PHE A 169 -7.27 7.10 5.94
CA PHE A 169 -6.80 8.48 5.76
C PHE A 169 -6.49 8.82 4.30
N PHE A 170 -6.00 7.86 3.50
CA PHE A 170 -5.72 8.10 2.09
C PHE A 170 -6.99 8.25 1.26
N LEU A 171 -8.03 7.46 1.54
CA LEU A 171 -9.32 7.52 0.84
C LEU A 171 -10.09 8.81 1.15
N SER A 172 -9.83 9.45 2.29
CA SER A 172 -10.34 10.79 2.63
C SER A 172 -9.45 11.93 2.12
N ASP A 173 -8.31 11.64 1.49
CA ASP A 173 -7.42 12.66 0.92
C ASP A 173 -7.84 12.97 -0.52
N GLU A 174 -7.85 14.25 -0.90
CA GLU A 174 -8.27 14.68 -2.24
C GLU A 174 -7.50 13.96 -3.37
N SER A 175 -6.24 13.60 -3.12
CA SER A 175 -5.42 12.89 -4.11
C SER A 175 -5.90 11.48 -4.44
N SER A 176 -6.69 10.83 -3.58
CA SER A 176 -7.27 9.54 -3.92
C SER A 176 -8.45 9.67 -4.88
N GLY A 177 -9.19 10.78 -4.81
CA GLY A 177 -10.40 11.01 -5.62
C GLY A 177 -10.15 11.04 -7.12
N ILE A 178 -8.92 11.29 -7.57
CA ILE A 178 -8.56 11.29 -8.99
C ILE A 178 -8.81 9.93 -9.65
N VAL A 179 -8.77 8.83 -8.89
CA VAL A 179 -9.04 7.48 -9.41
C VAL A 179 -10.46 7.33 -9.97
N THR A 180 -11.44 8.09 -9.47
CA THR A 180 -12.84 7.98 -9.92
C THR A 180 -13.07 8.60 -11.30
N GLN A 181 -12.05 9.22 -11.90
CA GLN A 181 -12.12 9.89 -13.19
C GLN A 181 -11.50 9.08 -14.34
N ILE A 182 -11.01 7.86 -14.08
CA ILE A 182 -10.45 7.00 -15.13
C ILE A 182 -11.55 6.35 -15.98
N ASP A 183 -11.21 5.96 -17.20
CA ASP A 183 -12.12 5.29 -18.13
C ASP A 183 -12.51 3.84 -17.74
N ASP A 184 -11.84 3.22 -16.76
CA ASP A 184 -12.15 1.89 -16.20
C ASP A 184 -12.98 1.96 -14.91
N GLY A 185 -14.21 2.46 -15.00
CA GLY A 185 -15.12 2.57 -13.84
C GLY A 185 -15.42 1.23 -13.14
N GLU A 186 -15.56 0.14 -13.92
CA GLU A 186 -15.77 -1.21 -13.36
C GLU A 186 -14.58 -1.69 -12.52
N GLY A 187 -13.35 -1.39 -12.94
CA GLY A 187 -12.13 -1.71 -12.18
C GLY A 187 -12.00 -0.88 -10.90
N VAL A 188 -12.48 0.36 -10.90
CA VAL A 188 -12.53 1.22 -9.70
C VAL A 188 -13.58 0.70 -8.72
N ASP A 189 -14.78 0.38 -9.19
CA ASP A 189 -15.82 -0.18 -8.31
C ASP A 189 -15.35 -1.51 -7.69
N ALA A 190 -14.72 -2.38 -8.48
CA ALA A 190 -14.18 -3.64 -8.00
C ALA A 190 -13.07 -3.46 -6.94
N ILE A 191 -12.22 -2.44 -7.04
CA ILE A 191 -11.20 -2.19 -6.00
C ILE A 191 -11.83 -1.60 -4.73
N TYR A 192 -12.89 -0.81 -4.85
CA TYR A 192 -13.60 -0.24 -3.70
C TYR A 192 -14.34 -1.33 -2.91
N GLN A 193 -15.01 -2.26 -3.60
CA GLN A 193 -15.59 -3.47 -2.99
C GLN A 193 -14.51 -4.33 -2.30
N LEU A 194 -13.33 -4.47 -2.91
CA LEU A 194 -12.22 -5.22 -2.33
C LEU A 194 -11.64 -4.54 -1.08
N ILE A 195 -11.59 -3.21 -1.06
CA ILE A 195 -11.19 -2.41 0.11
C ILE A 195 -12.19 -2.61 1.26
N GLY A 196 -13.49 -2.53 0.98
CA GLY A 196 -14.54 -2.83 1.98
C GLY A 196 -14.37 -4.23 2.55
N ARG A 197 -14.21 -5.25 1.70
CA ARG A 197 -13.97 -6.63 2.13
C ARG A 197 -12.70 -6.79 2.96
N LEU A 198 -11.59 -6.16 2.56
CA LEU A 198 -10.34 -6.14 3.32
C LEU A 198 -10.58 -5.64 4.74
N PHE A 199 -11.33 -4.54 4.87
CA PHE A 199 -11.64 -3.96 6.17
C PHE A 199 -12.53 -4.88 7.00
N MET A 200 -13.55 -5.50 6.40
CA MET A 200 -14.38 -6.49 7.08
C MET A 200 -13.58 -7.72 7.56
N SER A 201 -12.63 -8.20 6.76
CA SER A 201 -11.75 -9.31 7.14
C SER A 201 -10.87 -9.00 8.35
N ILE A 202 -10.31 -7.79 8.46
CA ILE A 202 -9.53 -7.42 9.65
C ILE A 202 -10.43 -7.23 10.88
N LEU A 203 -11.65 -6.70 10.74
CA LEU A 203 -12.59 -6.63 11.87
C LEU A 203 -12.94 -8.02 12.41
N ALA A 204 -13.22 -8.98 11.51
CA ALA A 204 -13.44 -10.37 11.89
C ALA A 204 -12.22 -11.02 12.57
N GLN A 205 -11.00 -10.70 12.12
CA GLN A 205 -9.78 -11.16 12.77
C GLN A 205 -9.61 -10.55 14.17
N LEU A 206 -9.80 -9.23 14.31
CA LEU A 206 -9.71 -8.54 15.60
C LEU A 206 -10.78 -9.05 16.60
N GLU A 207 -11.97 -9.40 16.13
CA GLU A 207 -12.99 -10.08 16.92
C GLU A 207 -12.47 -11.42 17.48
N GLN A 208 -11.91 -12.28 16.63
CA GLN A 208 -11.37 -13.58 17.04
C GLN A 208 -10.20 -13.43 18.03
N GLU A 209 -9.39 -12.39 17.87
CA GLU A 209 -8.28 -12.04 18.75
C GLU A 209 -8.72 -11.29 20.03
N LYS A 210 -10.03 -11.02 20.19
CA LYS A 210 -10.62 -10.27 21.32
C LYS A 210 -10.08 -8.84 21.46
N LEU A 211 -9.76 -8.23 20.32
CA LEU A 211 -9.27 -6.86 20.19
C LEU A 211 -10.36 -5.86 19.81
N LEU A 212 -11.55 -6.32 19.42
CA LEU A 212 -12.74 -5.46 19.31
C LEU A 212 -13.39 -5.32 20.68
N ALA A 213 -13.09 -4.21 21.36
CA ALA A 213 -13.67 -3.84 22.65
C ALA A 213 -13.52 -2.34 22.87
N LYS A 214 -14.41 -1.77 23.70
CA LYS A 214 -14.34 -0.36 24.12
C LYS A 214 -12.96 0.06 24.67
N ASP A 215 -12.32 -0.81 25.43
CA ASP A 215 -11.03 -0.58 26.09
C ASP A 215 -9.83 -1.14 25.31
N SER A 216 -10.04 -1.53 24.05
CA SER A 216 -9.02 -2.11 23.17
C SER A 216 -7.70 -1.34 23.17
N GLU A 217 -6.58 -2.08 23.00
CA GLU A 217 -5.27 -1.45 22.77
C GLU A 217 -5.22 -0.66 21.46
N ILE A 218 -6.10 -0.94 20.50
CA ILE A 218 -6.19 -0.25 19.22
C ILE A 218 -7.00 1.04 19.41
N LYS A 219 -6.31 2.11 19.78
CA LYS A 219 -6.94 3.40 20.13
C LYS A 219 -7.60 4.15 18.97
N SER A 220 -7.37 3.71 17.73
CA SER A 220 -7.92 4.30 16.51
C SER A 220 -9.18 3.58 15.99
N LEU A 221 -9.66 2.51 16.63
CA LEU A 221 -10.80 1.68 16.15
C LEU A 221 -12.00 2.52 15.70
N GLY A 222 -12.57 3.30 16.61
CA GLY A 222 -13.78 4.09 16.34
C GLY A 222 -13.62 5.07 15.18
N LEU A 223 -12.44 5.72 15.09
CA LEU A 223 -12.13 6.63 14.00
C LEU A 223 -12.01 5.92 12.66
N ILE A 224 -11.22 4.84 12.61
CA ILE A 224 -10.99 4.12 11.34
C ILE A 224 -12.29 3.49 10.85
N MET A 225 -13.11 2.93 11.74
CA MET A 225 -14.44 2.42 11.39
C MET A 225 -15.32 3.52 10.78
N ALA A 226 -15.41 4.69 11.43
CA ALA A 226 -16.20 5.80 10.92
C ALA A 226 -15.70 6.33 9.56
N LEU A 227 -14.38 6.40 9.35
CA LEU A 227 -13.81 6.82 8.06
C LEU A 227 -14.10 5.81 6.93
N PHE A 228 -14.11 4.51 7.21
CA PHE A 228 -14.52 3.52 6.20
C PHE A 228 -16.02 3.59 5.89
N MET A 229 -16.86 3.92 6.87
CA MET A 229 -18.30 4.15 6.64
C MET A 229 -18.52 5.37 5.74
N ASP A 230 -17.89 6.49 6.08
CA ASP A 230 -17.93 7.73 5.29
C ASP A 230 -17.43 7.51 3.85
N PHE A 231 -16.32 6.77 3.69
CA PHE A 231 -15.82 6.36 2.39
C PHE A 231 -16.86 5.56 1.59
N ALA A 232 -17.56 4.60 2.21
CA ALA A 232 -18.55 3.77 1.53
C ALA A 232 -19.69 4.62 0.97
N VAL A 233 -20.24 5.52 1.79
CA VAL A 233 -21.35 6.39 1.40
C VAL A 233 -20.92 7.40 0.35
N ASN A 234 -19.81 8.12 0.57
CA ASN A 234 -19.35 9.16 -0.35
C ASN A 234 -18.91 8.60 -1.70
N SER A 235 -18.54 7.31 -1.78
CA SER A 235 -18.22 6.67 -3.06
C SER A 235 -19.44 6.60 -4.00
N ARG A 236 -20.66 6.57 -3.45
CA ARG A 236 -21.91 6.51 -4.23
C ARG A 236 -22.16 7.79 -5.02
N ASP A 237 -21.70 8.93 -4.53
CA ASP A 237 -21.78 10.19 -5.30
C ASP A 237 -21.01 10.13 -6.64
N TYR A 238 -20.12 9.14 -6.80
CA TYR A 238 -19.36 8.88 -8.01
C TYR A 238 -19.89 7.68 -8.82
N GLY A 239 -21.06 7.13 -8.49
CA GLY A 239 -21.60 5.93 -9.15
C GLY A 239 -20.90 4.64 -8.75
N LEU A 240 -20.15 4.62 -7.64
CA LEU A 240 -19.43 3.46 -7.12
C LEU A 240 -20.17 2.92 -5.88
N LEU A 241 -20.11 1.62 -5.63
CA LEU A 241 -20.81 1.00 -4.50
C LEU A 241 -22.34 1.22 -4.51
N GLU A 242 -22.95 1.34 -5.70
CA GLU A 242 -24.40 1.52 -5.86
C GLU A 242 -25.14 0.20 -6.13
N ASP A 243 -24.50 -0.73 -6.84
CA ASP A 243 -25.13 -1.97 -7.33
C ASP A 243 -25.25 -3.03 -6.23
N SER A 244 -26.21 -2.83 -5.32
CA SER A 244 -26.52 -3.77 -4.23
C SER A 244 -26.60 -5.21 -4.72
N LYS A 245 -25.62 -6.03 -4.33
CA LYS A 245 -25.50 -7.42 -4.76
C LYS A 245 -25.07 -8.30 -3.61
N THR A 246 -26.06 -8.94 -2.98
CA THR A 246 -25.80 -9.82 -1.85
C THR A 246 -25.05 -11.09 -2.25
N GLU A 247 -23.98 -11.37 -1.51
CA GLU A 247 -23.26 -12.63 -1.45
C GLU A 247 -23.72 -13.47 -0.27
N SER A 248 -23.42 -14.78 -0.30
CA SER A 248 -23.63 -15.68 0.84
C SER A 248 -22.27 -16.05 1.44
N LEU A 249 -22.02 -15.56 2.65
CA LEU A 249 -20.76 -15.73 3.40
C LEU A 249 -20.92 -16.69 4.58
N GLY A 250 -19.81 -17.13 5.15
CA GLY A 250 -19.78 -18.03 6.31
C GLY A 250 -19.93 -19.52 5.95
N PRO A 251 -19.92 -20.40 6.96
CA PRO A 251 -19.91 -21.84 6.76
C PRO A 251 -21.19 -22.32 6.06
N ALA A 252 -21.08 -23.43 5.32
CA ALA A 252 -22.18 -23.97 4.51
C ALA A 252 -23.50 -24.19 5.27
N LYS A 253 -23.45 -24.39 6.60
CA LYS A 253 -24.61 -24.62 7.47
C LYS A 253 -25.21 -23.34 8.10
N ASP A 254 -24.51 -22.21 8.01
CA ASP A 254 -24.93 -20.91 8.58
C ASP A 254 -24.49 -19.77 7.66
N LYS A 255 -25.00 -19.80 6.42
CA LYS A 255 -24.68 -18.78 5.42
C LYS A 255 -25.41 -17.49 5.77
N LYS A 256 -24.64 -16.40 5.92
CA LYS A 256 -25.17 -15.05 6.11
C LYS A 256 -25.14 -14.27 4.80
N LYS A 257 -26.13 -13.42 4.59
CA LYS A 257 -26.15 -12.51 3.45
C LYS A 257 -25.26 -11.32 3.76
N TRP A 258 -24.44 -10.92 2.80
CA TRP A 258 -23.60 -9.74 2.92
C TRP A 258 -23.56 -8.99 1.60
N ASP A 259 -23.65 -7.67 1.65
CA ASP A 259 -23.55 -6.82 0.47
C ASP A 259 -22.22 -6.06 0.47
N PRO A 260 -21.30 -6.34 -0.47
CA PRO A 260 -20.04 -5.59 -0.59
C PRO A 260 -20.23 -4.11 -0.97
N HIS A 261 -21.42 -3.70 -1.41
CA HIS A 261 -21.71 -2.30 -1.75
C HIS A 261 -22.24 -1.50 -0.55
N ALA A 262 -22.61 -2.17 0.54
CA ALA A 262 -23.22 -1.57 1.72
C ALA A 262 -22.54 -2.03 3.02
N PHE A 263 -21.20 -2.13 3.00
CA PHE A 263 -20.41 -2.68 4.11
C PHE A 263 -20.39 -1.77 5.36
N GLU A 264 -20.78 -0.50 5.24
CA GLU A 264 -20.95 0.42 6.37
C GLU A 264 -21.96 -0.09 7.40
N ASN A 265 -22.98 -0.83 6.95
CA ASN A 265 -23.97 -1.47 7.81
C ASN A 265 -23.32 -2.51 8.73
N GLN A 266 -22.42 -3.34 8.21
CA GLN A 266 -21.70 -4.32 9.02
C GLN A 266 -20.65 -3.66 9.92
N ILE A 267 -20.02 -2.55 9.50
CA ILE A 267 -19.14 -1.78 10.37
C ILE A 267 -19.93 -1.28 11.59
N LEU A 268 -21.12 -0.71 11.37
CA LEU A 268 -21.98 -0.24 12.45
C LEU A 268 -22.45 -1.39 13.36
N ALA A 269 -22.81 -2.54 12.79
CA ALA A 269 -23.16 -3.73 13.56
C ALA A 269 -22.00 -4.21 14.45
N TYR A 270 -20.76 -4.22 13.94
CA TYR A 270 -19.56 -4.49 14.75
C TYR A 270 -19.38 -3.46 15.87
N ALA A 271 -19.56 -2.16 15.58
CA ALA A 271 -19.40 -1.11 16.57
C ALA A 271 -20.40 -1.26 17.72
N ARG A 272 -21.68 -1.48 17.41
CA ARG A 272 -22.74 -1.69 18.42
C ARG A 272 -22.51 -2.96 19.23
N LYS A 273 -22.14 -4.07 18.60
CA LYS A 273 -21.88 -5.35 19.27
C LYS A 273 -20.79 -5.25 20.35
N TYR A 274 -19.77 -4.42 20.12
CA TYR A 274 -18.59 -4.31 20.97
C TYR A 274 -18.49 -3.01 21.77
N ASP A 275 -19.56 -2.21 21.81
CA ASP A 275 -19.63 -0.90 22.48
C ASP A 275 -18.47 0.03 22.08
N ILE A 276 -18.15 0.04 20.78
CA ILE A 276 -17.11 0.91 20.20
C ILE A 276 -17.75 2.24 19.86
N GLU A 277 -17.25 3.31 20.48
CA GLU A 277 -17.65 4.68 20.15
C GLU A 277 -17.07 5.06 18.78
N LEU A 278 -17.95 5.31 17.81
CA LEU A 278 -17.58 5.82 16.50
C LEU A 278 -17.39 7.35 16.58
N VAL A 279 -16.26 7.83 16.06
CA VAL A 279 -15.89 9.25 16.09
C VAL A 279 -15.32 9.64 14.74
N GLY A 280 -15.53 10.87 14.27
CA GLY A 280 -15.06 11.25 12.94
C GLY A 280 -15.48 12.65 12.52
N PRO A 281 -15.25 13.01 11.24
CA PRO A 281 -15.83 14.22 10.65
C PRO A 281 -17.35 14.16 10.66
N SER A 282 -18.03 15.30 10.48
CA SER A 282 -19.49 15.38 10.52
C SER A 282 -20.18 14.44 9.51
N SER A 283 -19.62 14.32 8.31
CA SER A 283 -20.16 13.42 7.27
C SER A 283 -20.16 11.94 7.71
N ALA A 284 -19.15 11.53 8.48
CA ALA A 284 -19.10 10.19 9.05
C ALA A 284 -20.17 10.00 10.15
N LEU A 285 -20.53 11.05 10.88
CA LEU A 285 -21.59 11.00 11.89
C LEU A 285 -22.97 10.92 11.24
N ASP A 286 -23.21 11.69 10.18
CA ASP A 286 -24.44 11.62 9.40
C ASP A 286 -24.64 10.19 8.84
N THR A 287 -23.56 9.57 8.35
CA THR A 287 -23.56 8.17 7.89
C THR A 287 -23.97 7.17 8.99
N ILE A 288 -23.57 7.41 10.24
CA ILE A 288 -23.90 6.52 11.37
C ILE A 288 -25.39 6.53 11.69
N ASP A 289 -26.04 7.69 11.55
CA ASP A 289 -27.46 7.86 11.82
C ASP A 289 -28.33 7.17 10.73
N GLU A 290 -27.82 7.07 9.51
CA GLU A 290 -28.52 6.49 8.36
C GLU A 290 -28.29 4.97 8.19
N ALA A 291 -27.15 4.46 8.65
CA ALA A 291 -26.78 3.06 8.46
C ALA A 291 -27.65 2.08 9.28
N ASP A 292 -27.90 0.91 8.69
CA ASP A 292 -28.63 -0.19 9.32
C ASP A 292 -27.68 -1.11 10.06
N ALA A 293 -27.81 -1.18 11.39
CA ALA A 293 -27.00 -2.09 12.19
C ALA A 293 -27.67 -3.45 12.46
N ASP A 294 -28.93 -3.63 12.05
CA ASP A 294 -29.69 -4.88 12.23
C ASP A 294 -29.35 -5.87 11.10
N VAL A 295 -28.05 -5.96 10.78
CA VAL A 295 -27.48 -6.85 9.78
C VAL A 295 -26.72 -8.02 10.43
N ASP A 296 -26.77 -9.17 9.78
CA ASP A 296 -26.05 -10.36 10.23
C ASP A 296 -24.52 -10.17 10.09
N LEU A 297 -23.78 -10.55 11.12
CA LEU A 297 -22.32 -10.71 11.06
C LEU A 297 -21.97 -12.18 10.79
N PRO A 298 -21.24 -12.50 9.69
CA PRO A 298 -20.90 -13.86 9.35
C PRO A 298 -19.93 -14.46 10.38
N VAL A 299 -20.16 -15.72 10.74
CA VAL A 299 -19.28 -16.44 11.66
C VAL A 299 -18.14 -17.13 10.89
N PRO A 300 -16.93 -17.25 11.48
CA PRO A 300 -15.81 -17.95 10.85
C PRO A 300 -16.09 -19.46 10.68
N GLU A 301 -15.58 -20.09 9.61
CA GLU A 301 -15.72 -21.54 9.41
C GLU A 301 -14.98 -22.38 10.45
N SER A 302 -14.00 -21.80 11.15
CA SER A 302 -13.30 -22.43 12.26
C SER A 302 -12.88 -21.39 13.29
N ASN A 303 -12.72 -21.80 14.55
CA ASN A 303 -12.19 -20.94 15.63
C ASN A 303 -10.67 -20.73 15.54
N THR A 304 -10.04 -21.06 14.41
CA THR A 304 -8.64 -20.73 14.19
C THR A 304 -8.57 -19.29 13.71
N GLY A 305 -7.65 -18.49 14.27
CA GLY A 305 -7.41 -17.07 13.92
C GLY A 305 -7.02 -16.79 12.46
N LYS A 306 -7.21 -17.76 11.57
CA LYS A 306 -6.95 -17.71 10.13
C LYS A 306 -8.23 -17.82 9.30
N ALA A 307 -9.38 -18.08 9.94
CA ALA A 307 -10.65 -18.18 9.24
C ALA A 307 -11.18 -16.78 8.95
N ASP A 308 -11.20 -16.42 7.66
CA ASP A 308 -11.72 -15.15 7.16
C ASP A 308 -13.16 -15.37 6.62
N PRO A 309 -14.20 -15.00 7.39
CA PRO A 309 -15.59 -15.20 6.97
C PRO A 309 -15.99 -14.34 5.78
N PHE A 310 -15.23 -13.29 5.46
CA PHE A 310 -15.49 -12.39 4.32
C PHE A 310 -14.77 -12.80 3.05
N GLY A 311 -13.83 -13.75 3.10
CA GLY A 311 -13.21 -14.37 1.92
C GLY A 311 -12.33 -13.42 1.10
N PHE A 312 -11.65 -12.46 1.73
CA PHE A 312 -10.72 -11.51 1.11
C PHE A 312 -9.70 -12.18 0.20
N ALA A 313 -9.03 -13.24 0.64
CA ALA A 313 -8.02 -13.92 -0.18
C ALA A 313 -8.59 -14.48 -1.50
N MET A 314 -9.85 -14.91 -1.52
CA MET A 314 -10.53 -15.35 -2.75
C MET A 314 -10.94 -14.16 -3.62
N ALA A 315 -11.47 -13.10 -3.01
CA ALA A 315 -11.83 -11.88 -3.72
C ALA A 315 -10.62 -11.20 -4.36
N LEU A 316 -9.48 -11.13 -3.66
CA LEU A 316 -8.22 -10.61 -4.18
C LEU A 316 -7.74 -11.43 -5.39
N LYS A 317 -7.79 -12.77 -5.32
CA LYS A 317 -7.45 -13.63 -6.47
C LYS A 317 -8.34 -13.36 -7.68
N LYS A 318 -9.64 -13.16 -7.45
CA LYS A 318 -10.59 -12.80 -8.51
C LYS A 318 -10.25 -11.43 -9.10
N TYR A 319 -10.02 -10.42 -8.25
CA TYR A 319 -9.64 -9.09 -8.69
C TYR A 319 -8.35 -9.10 -9.53
N ILE A 320 -7.31 -9.83 -9.09
CA ILE A 320 -6.06 -9.98 -9.84
C ILE A 320 -6.30 -10.66 -11.20
N LYS A 321 -7.21 -11.64 -11.26
CA LYS A 321 -7.53 -12.33 -12.51
C LYS A 321 -8.23 -11.39 -13.51
N ASP A 322 -9.17 -10.59 -13.02
CA ASP A 322 -10.06 -9.81 -13.88
C ASP A 322 -9.44 -8.45 -14.26
N TYR A 323 -8.69 -7.82 -13.35
CA TYR A 323 -8.13 -6.46 -13.50
C TYR A 323 -6.59 -6.43 -13.44
N GLY A 324 -5.94 -7.61 -13.36
CA GLY A 324 -4.49 -7.72 -13.37
C GLY A 324 -3.86 -7.10 -14.61
N GLY A 325 -2.86 -6.25 -14.40
CA GLY A 325 -2.09 -5.65 -15.48
C GLY A 325 -2.71 -4.43 -16.16
N ALA A 326 -3.87 -3.95 -15.71
CA ALA A 326 -4.47 -2.72 -16.24
C ALA A 326 -3.49 -1.52 -16.16
N THR A 327 -2.90 -1.29 -14.99
CA THR A 327 -1.91 -0.22 -14.78
C THR A 327 -0.64 -0.41 -15.63
N ALA A 328 -0.16 -1.65 -15.74
CA ALA A 328 1.00 -1.99 -16.55
C ALA A 328 0.76 -1.86 -18.06
N PHE A 329 -0.46 -2.17 -18.52
CA PHE A 329 -0.92 -1.95 -19.89
C PHE A 329 -0.92 -0.46 -20.22
N MET A 330 -1.50 0.37 -19.34
CA MET A 330 -1.54 1.83 -19.50
C MET A 330 -0.15 2.45 -19.48
N ALA A 331 0.81 1.89 -18.73
CA ALA A 331 2.21 2.29 -18.75
C ALA A 331 2.95 2.03 -20.09
N GLN A 332 2.26 1.55 -21.14
CA GLN A 332 2.78 1.28 -22.49
C GLN A 332 3.84 0.17 -22.57
N ASN A 333 3.86 -0.74 -21.59
CA ASN A 333 4.76 -1.90 -21.63
C ASN A 333 4.26 -3.03 -22.55
N ASN A 334 3.04 -2.90 -23.13
CA ASN A 334 2.41 -3.82 -24.10
C ASN A 334 2.60 -5.32 -23.81
N LYS A 335 2.81 -5.67 -22.53
CA LYS A 335 2.96 -7.03 -22.05
C LYS A 335 1.83 -7.28 -21.07
N PRO A 336 1.07 -8.37 -21.21
CA PRO A 336 0.13 -8.78 -20.18
C PRO A 336 0.96 -9.14 -18.94
N LEU A 337 1.05 -8.20 -18.00
CA LEU A 337 1.68 -8.41 -16.71
C LEU A 337 0.55 -8.68 -15.71
N THR A 338 0.34 -9.94 -15.38
CA THR A 338 -0.08 -10.27 -14.02
C THR A 338 1.19 -10.17 -13.17
N PRO A 339 1.31 -9.15 -12.29
CA PRO A 339 0.35 -8.87 -11.20
C PRO A 339 -0.24 -7.44 -11.19
N ILE A 340 -1.15 -7.17 -10.24
CA ILE A 340 -1.60 -5.81 -9.85
C ILE A 340 -0.50 -5.06 -9.07
N GLY A 341 -0.66 -3.74 -8.92
CA GLY A 341 0.27 -2.89 -8.17
C GLY A 341 1.64 -2.76 -8.85
N GLY A 342 2.66 -2.41 -8.05
CA GLY A 342 4.01 -2.14 -8.52
C GLY A 342 4.28 -0.65 -8.75
N ASP A 343 5.13 -0.34 -9.72
CA ASP A 343 5.61 1.02 -10.02
C ASP A 343 5.72 1.31 -11.53
N SER A 344 4.81 0.73 -12.31
CA SER A 344 4.79 0.90 -13.77
C SER A 344 4.49 2.34 -14.18
N LEU A 345 3.68 3.04 -13.37
CA LEU A 345 3.29 4.44 -13.59
C LEU A 345 4.13 5.44 -12.79
N ASP A 346 5.02 4.96 -11.92
CA ASP A 346 6.02 5.82 -11.26
C ASP A 346 7.01 6.33 -12.31
N ILE A 347 7.00 7.64 -12.56
CA ILE A 347 7.81 8.27 -13.61
C ILE A 347 9.32 8.14 -13.34
N THR A 348 9.72 7.94 -12.08
CA THR A 348 11.13 7.73 -11.72
C THR A 348 11.69 6.40 -12.22
N THR A 349 10.83 5.41 -12.50
CA THR A 349 11.24 4.10 -13.04
C THR A 349 11.47 4.14 -14.56
N TRP A 350 11.00 5.19 -15.22
CA TRP A 350 11.08 5.30 -16.68
C TRP A 350 12.51 5.54 -17.16
N THR A 351 12.78 5.19 -18.42
CA THR A 351 14.06 5.53 -19.04
C THR A 351 14.14 7.03 -19.30
N SER A 352 15.36 7.58 -19.31
CA SER A 352 15.59 8.99 -19.68
C SER A 352 14.98 9.34 -21.04
N ALA A 353 15.09 8.44 -22.02
CA ALA A 353 14.51 8.62 -23.34
C ALA A 353 12.97 8.70 -23.29
N LYS A 354 12.31 7.85 -22.49
CA LYS A 354 10.85 7.86 -22.33
C LYS A 354 10.36 9.13 -21.62
N ARG A 355 11.06 9.61 -20.59
CA ARG A 355 10.69 10.88 -19.94
C ARG A 355 10.85 12.07 -20.89
N LYS A 356 11.99 12.16 -21.59
CA LYS A 356 12.25 13.23 -22.58
C LYS A 356 11.19 13.31 -23.69
N SER A 357 10.70 12.17 -24.18
CA SER A 357 9.70 12.18 -25.26
C SER A 357 8.36 12.77 -24.81
N LYS A 358 8.02 12.59 -23.53
CA LYS A 358 6.78 13.05 -22.89
C LYS A 358 6.87 14.42 -22.20
N ALA A 359 8.09 14.88 -21.88
CA ALA A 359 8.31 16.23 -21.34
C ALA A 359 7.96 17.33 -22.35
N PHE A 360 7.44 18.45 -21.85
CA PHE A 360 7.08 19.61 -22.68
C PHE A 360 8.31 20.26 -23.31
N ASP A 361 9.40 20.39 -22.55
CA ASP A 361 10.65 21.01 -23.00
C ASP A 361 11.62 20.05 -23.70
N LYS A 362 11.22 18.78 -23.85
CA LYS A 362 12.02 17.68 -24.42
C LYS A 362 13.32 17.38 -23.66
N LYS A 363 13.44 17.80 -22.40
CA LYS A 363 14.53 17.44 -21.50
C LYS A 363 14.09 16.34 -20.54
N ASP A 364 15.07 15.72 -19.89
CA ASP A 364 14.77 14.77 -18.81
C ASP A 364 14.45 15.60 -17.56
N PRO A 365 13.24 15.49 -16.98
CA PRO A 365 12.90 16.21 -15.76
C PRO A 365 13.70 15.70 -14.55
N LEU A 366 14.36 14.55 -14.65
CA LEU A 366 15.29 14.06 -13.65
C LEU A 366 16.74 14.35 -14.05
N GLY A 367 17.39 15.23 -13.29
CA GLY A 367 18.80 15.53 -13.44
C GLY A 367 19.71 14.41 -12.93
N LYS A 368 21.02 14.60 -13.14
CA LYS A 368 22.03 13.61 -12.76
C LYS A 368 22.10 13.40 -11.24
N ALA A 369 21.87 14.46 -10.46
CA ALA A 369 21.92 14.40 -9.01
C ALA A 369 20.71 13.64 -8.44
N GLU A 370 19.51 13.89 -8.96
CA GLU A 370 18.28 13.19 -8.58
C GLU A 370 18.38 11.70 -8.91
N LEU A 371 18.84 11.36 -10.12
CA LEU A 371 19.03 9.97 -10.53
C LEU A 371 20.08 9.24 -9.69
N LYS A 372 21.14 9.94 -9.27
CA LYS A 372 22.14 9.38 -8.35
C LYS A 372 21.52 9.13 -6.97
N ALA A 373 20.81 10.10 -6.41
CA ALA A 373 20.14 9.97 -5.13
C ALA A 373 19.10 8.82 -5.13
N LEU A 374 18.31 8.68 -6.20
CA LEU A 374 17.37 7.57 -6.36
C LEU A 374 18.07 6.20 -6.36
N LYS A 375 19.21 6.07 -7.05
CA LYS A 375 20.01 4.83 -7.05
C LYS A 375 20.62 4.53 -5.68
N GLU A 376 20.94 5.57 -4.90
CA GLU A 376 21.45 5.47 -3.54
C GLU A 376 20.35 5.20 -2.50
N GLY A 377 19.09 5.09 -2.92
CA GLY A 377 17.97 4.75 -2.04
C GLY A 377 17.31 5.96 -1.36
N MET A 378 17.60 7.19 -1.81
CA MET A 378 16.99 8.40 -1.24
C MET A 378 15.52 8.51 -1.66
N VAL A 379 14.71 9.03 -0.75
CA VAL A 379 13.28 9.30 -0.99
C VAL A 379 13.15 10.62 -1.75
N MET A 380 12.46 10.57 -2.88
CA MET A 380 12.07 11.75 -3.64
C MET A 380 10.68 12.21 -3.16
N GLN A 381 10.58 13.46 -2.74
CA GLN A 381 9.31 14.10 -2.40
C GLN A 381 9.11 15.26 -3.35
N LEU A 382 7.99 15.25 -4.06
CA LEU A 382 7.55 16.33 -4.93
C LEU A 382 6.44 17.07 -4.18
N GLY A 383 6.47 18.40 -4.24
CA GLY A 383 5.64 19.29 -3.42
C GLY A 383 4.48 19.88 -4.21
#